data_AF-A0AAD8GT69-F1
#
_entry.id   AF-A0AAD8GT69-F1
#
_cell.length_a   1.000
_cell.length_b   1.000
_cell.length_c   1.000
_cell.angle_alpha   90.00
_cell.angle_beta   90.00
_cell.angle_gamma   90.00
#
_symmetry.space_group_name_H-M   'P 1'
#
loop_
_entity.id
_entity.type
_entity.pdbx_description
1 polymer ?
#
loop_
_entity_poly.entity_id
_entity_poly.type
_entity_poly.pdbx_seq_one_letter_code
_entity_poly.pdbx_strand_id
1 'polypeptide(L)'
;MATLDVFSRLDDNLLIEIIFHLSCTQKNPELVSDLLSDGVLTSPPGGWPALFKLLFCCPGLVRVGVRADLRPTNVDGDDYYYRRRLLGPHFSWREAELSRKQGNVFLRDRFSNNCLYLSRWCGCTHIEEKYKYMLFRGIFIDFKNTLVWQTVNDGYRYRVDLNCAFCDSKRTWDLYSSSCLIRVFGIKDDEERFDRGFVCENGHVFGVWRDLLF
;
A
#
# COMPACT_ATOMS: atom_id res chain seq x y z
N MET A 1 25.06 36.02 3.33
CA MET A 1 24.03 35.51 2.39
C MET A 1 24.57 34.28 1.66
N ALA A 2 24.77 33.16 2.37
CA ALA A 2 25.44 31.95 1.84
C ALA A 2 24.50 30.72 1.73
N THR A 3 23.20 30.90 1.94
CA THR A 3 22.21 29.81 1.96
C THR A 3 21.52 29.56 0.62
N LEU A 4 21.77 30.38 -0.41
CA LEU A 4 21.14 30.24 -1.74
C LEU A 4 22.02 29.54 -2.79
N ASP A 5 23.30 29.28 -2.53
CA ASP A 5 24.24 28.66 -3.51
C ASP A 5 24.39 27.12 -3.37
N VAL A 6 23.71 26.51 -2.39
CA VAL A 6 23.78 25.05 -2.19
C VAL A 6 22.80 24.33 -3.11
N PHE A 7 21.64 24.92 -3.38
CA PHE A 7 20.59 24.30 -4.21
C PHE A 7 20.89 24.33 -5.71
N SER A 8 21.74 25.25 -6.18
CA SER A 8 22.13 25.38 -7.60
C SER A 8 23.06 24.27 -8.09
N ARG A 9 23.59 23.44 -7.19
CA ARG A 9 24.58 22.37 -7.48
C ARG A 9 24.04 20.95 -7.28
N LEU A 10 22.81 20.82 -6.80
CA LEU A 10 22.17 19.52 -6.62
C LEU A 10 21.56 19.10 -7.96
N ASP A 11 21.79 17.86 -8.38
CA ASP A 11 21.06 17.32 -9.52
C ASP A 11 19.56 17.17 -9.17
N ASP A 12 18.70 17.22 -10.19
CA ASP A 12 17.25 17.18 -10.00
C ASP A 12 16.79 15.89 -9.28
N ASN A 13 17.53 14.78 -9.44
CA ASN A 13 17.18 13.52 -8.80
C ASN A 13 17.43 13.56 -7.28
N LEU A 14 18.54 14.16 -6.87
CA LEU A 14 18.89 14.36 -5.47
C LEU A 14 17.91 15.33 -4.78
N LEU A 15 17.49 16.39 -5.48
CA LEU A 15 16.44 17.28 -4.98
C LEU A 15 15.11 16.54 -4.79
N ILE A 16 14.69 15.73 -5.75
CA ILE A 16 13.46 14.92 -5.67
C ILE A 16 13.55 13.93 -4.49
N GLU A 17 14.69 13.27 -4.30
CA GLU A 17 14.89 12.32 -3.22
C GLU A 17 14.83 12.99 -1.84
N ILE A 18 15.45 14.17 -1.69
CA ILE A 18 15.36 14.98 -0.47
C ILE A 18 13.90 15.38 -0.20
N ILE A 19 13.14 15.80 -1.23
CA ILE A 19 11.73 16.16 -1.09
C ILE A 19 10.91 14.96 -0.59
N PHE A 20 11.14 13.77 -1.15
CA PHE A 20 10.47 12.56 -0.68
C PHE A 20 10.83 12.23 0.76
N HIS A 21 12.12 12.29 1.13
CA HIS A 21 12.57 12.09 2.50
C HIS A 21 11.85 13.02 3.49
N LEU A 22 11.86 14.33 3.21
CA LEU A 22 11.24 15.34 4.07
C LEU A 22 9.72 15.15 4.16
N SER A 23 9.06 14.89 3.02
CA SER A 23 7.62 14.67 2.97
C SER A 23 7.20 13.43 3.78
N CYS A 24 7.92 12.33 3.64
CA CYS A 24 7.63 11.09 4.38
C CYS A 24 7.86 11.25 5.88
N THR A 25 8.97 11.90 6.26
CA THR A 25 9.31 12.16 7.65
C THR A 25 8.31 13.07 8.32
N GLN A 26 7.86 14.12 7.62
CA GLN A 26 6.81 15.00 8.12
C GLN A 26 5.47 14.26 8.26
N LYS A 27 5.14 13.40 7.29
CA LYS A 27 3.82 12.75 7.22
C LYS A 27 3.63 11.65 8.27
N ASN A 28 4.66 10.82 8.52
CA ASN A 28 4.54 9.66 9.41
C ASN A 28 5.89 9.40 10.13
N PRO A 29 6.32 10.30 11.05
CA PRO A 29 7.65 10.26 11.65
C PRO A 29 7.95 8.98 12.42
N GLU A 30 6.96 8.41 13.12
CA GLU A 30 7.08 7.13 13.84
C GLU A 30 7.45 5.99 12.88
N LEU A 31 6.76 5.91 11.74
CA LEU A 31 7.04 4.89 10.72
C LEU A 31 8.45 5.06 10.15
N VAL A 32 8.87 6.28 9.85
CA VAL A 32 10.21 6.54 9.33
C VAL A 32 11.27 6.15 10.34
N SER A 33 11.08 6.51 11.62
CA SER A 33 11.96 6.08 12.70
C SER A 33 12.07 4.56 12.75
N ASP A 34 10.95 3.85 12.76
CA ASP A 34 10.92 2.39 12.84
C ASP A 34 11.58 1.71 11.63
N LEU A 35 11.40 2.25 10.42
CA LEU A 35 12.02 1.72 9.20
C LEU A 35 13.55 1.88 9.18
N LEU A 36 14.07 2.91 9.87
CA LEU A 36 15.50 3.25 9.90
C LEU A 36 16.19 2.85 11.21
N SER A 37 15.45 2.27 12.16
CA SER A 37 15.91 2.01 13.53
C SER A 37 17.14 1.10 13.63
N ASP A 38 17.34 0.20 12.65
CA ASP A 38 18.51 -0.69 12.63
C ASP A 38 19.83 0.01 12.25
N GLY A 39 19.81 1.27 11.81
CA GLY A 39 21.02 2.04 11.46
C GLY A 39 21.82 1.51 10.26
N VAL A 40 21.50 0.32 9.77
CA VAL A 40 22.07 -0.32 8.58
C VAL A 40 21.49 0.27 7.29
N LEU A 41 20.23 0.72 7.33
CA LEU A 41 19.53 1.28 6.18
C LEU A 41 19.63 2.80 6.15
N THR A 42 20.10 3.33 5.01
CA THR A 42 20.06 4.78 4.70
C THR A 42 18.76 5.19 4.02
N SER A 43 17.92 4.22 3.64
CA SER A 43 16.63 4.44 2.97
C SER A 43 15.64 3.33 3.33
N PRO A 44 14.33 3.62 3.31
CA PRO A 44 13.31 2.61 3.56
C PRO A 44 13.30 1.53 2.46
N PRO A 45 12.68 0.35 2.69
CA PRO A 45 12.57 -0.70 1.69
C PRO A 45 11.99 -0.20 0.36
N GLY A 46 12.72 -0.38 -0.74
CA GLY A 46 12.32 0.16 -2.05
C GLY A 46 12.58 1.66 -2.26
N GLY A 47 13.22 2.34 -1.32
CA GLY A 47 13.66 3.73 -1.39
C GLY A 47 12.60 4.76 -1.01
N TRP A 48 13.03 6.01 -0.81
CA TRP A 48 12.15 7.15 -0.51
C TRP A 48 11.02 7.37 -1.52
N PRO A 49 11.22 7.20 -2.84
CA PRO A 49 10.12 7.28 -3.80
C PRO A 49 9.00 6.25 -3.55
N ALA A 50 9.36 5.04 -3.11
CA ALA A 50 8.37 4.00 -2.81
C ALA A 50 7.60 4.32 -1.55
N LEU A 51 8.27 4.78 -0.49
CA LEU A 51 7.61 5.22 0.74
C LEU A 51 6.69 6.43 0.47
N PHE A 52 7.12 7.36 -0.37
CA PHE A 52 6.29 8.48 -0.80
C PHE A 52 5.02 8.00 -1.50
N LYS A 53 5.14 7.13 -2.52
CA LYS A 53 3.98 6.52 -3.18
C LYS A 53 3.08 5.78 -2.19
N LEU A 54 3.68 5.09 -1.21
CA LEU A 54 2.94 4.33 -0.22
C LEU A 54 2.16 5.23 0.76
N LEU A 55 2.69 6.40 1.11
CA LEU A 55 2.02 7.37 1.99
C LEU A 55 0.97 8.21 1.27
N PHE A 56 1.24 8.58 0.01
CA PHE A 56 0.48 9.60 -0.72
C PHE A 56 -0.35 9.05 -1.88
N CYS A 57 -0.15 7.81 -2.31
CA CYS A 57 -0.92 7.22 -3.40
C CYS A 57 -1.90 6.14 -2.93
N CYS A 58 -2.99 6.04 -3.65
CA CYS A 58 -3.84 4.86 -3.71
C CYS A 58 -3.20 3.82 -4.65
N PRO A 59 -3.30 2.50 -4.36
CA PRO A 59 -2.80 1.46 -5.27
C PRO A 59 -3.60 1.31 -6.57
N GLY A 60 -4.88 1.71 -6.60
CA GLY A 60 -5.78 1.53 -7.73
C GLY A 60 -6.32 0.09 -7.87
N LEU A 61 -7.42 -0.07 -8.61
CA LEU A 61 -8.18 -1.33 -8.72
C LEU A 61 -7.37 -2.49 -9.31
N VAL A 62 -6.56 -2.21 -10.34
CA VAL A 62 -5.77 -3.25 -11.03
C VAL A 62 -4.72 -3.83 -10.10
N ARG A 63 -4.06 -3.00 -9.30
CA ARG A 63 -3.02 -3.48 -8.38
C ARG A 63 -3.60 -4.31 -7.25
N VAL A 64 -4.83 -4.06 -6.82
CA VAL A 64 -5.49 -4.87 -5.79
C VAL A 64 -6.23 -6.09 -6.37
N GLY A 65 -5.97 -6.44 -7.63
CA GLY A 65 -6.51 -7.64 -8.26
C GLY A 65 -8.01 -7.58 -8.56
N VAL A 66 -8.60 -6.39 -8.60
CA VAL A 66 -9.97 -6.18 -9.10
C VAL A 66 -9.88 -6.06 -10.62
N ARG A 67 -10.48 -7.01 -11.32
CA ARG A 67 -10.62 -6.95 -12.78
C ARG A 67 -11.69 -5.90 -13.07
N ALA A 68 -11.26 -4.68 -13.39
CA ALA A 68 -12.14 -3.75 -14.06
C ALA A 68 -12.34 -4.26 -15.49
N ASP A 69 -13.57 -4.57 -15.87
CA ASP A 69 -13.89 -4.85 -17.26
C ASP A 69 -13.71 -3.53 -18.02
N LEU A 70 -12.52 -3.33 -18.58
CA LEU A 70 -12.05 -2.07 -19.17
C LEU A 70 -12.81 -1.63 -20.44
N ARG A 71 -13.99 -2.19 -20.70
CA ARG A 71 -14.87 -1.74 -21.78
C ARG A 71 -16.06 -1.02 -21.18
N PRO A 72 -15.94 0.28 -20.89
CA PRO A 72 -17.11 1.13 -20.81
C PRO A 72 -17.78 1.09 -22.19
N THR A 73 -18.82 0.28 -22.35
CA THR A 73 -19.48 0.14 -23.66
C THR A 73 -20.27 1.38 -24.04
N ASN A 74 -20.53 2.32 -23.12
CA ASN A 74 -21.28 3.56 -23.35
C ASN A 74 -20.96 4.60 -22.28
N VAL A 75 -19.83 5.31 -22.35
CA VAL A 75 -19.46 6.31 -21.34
C VAL A 75 -18.91 7.58 -22.00
N ASP A 76 -19.54 8.71 -21.70
CA ASP A 76 -19.13 10.03 -22.16
C ASP A 76 -17.74 10.42 -21.64
N GLY A 77 -17.00 11.25 -22.39
CA GLY A 77 -15.55 11.42 -22.30
C GLY A 77 -14.96 11.77 -20.92
N ASP A 78 -15.71 12.45 -20.05
CA ASP A 78 -15.23 12.84 -18.72
C ASP A 78 -15.24 11.68 -17.71
N ASP A 79 -16.26 10.80 -17.75
CA ASP A 79 -16.33 9.62 -16.86
C ASP A 79 -15.32 8.54 -17.29
N TYR A 80 -14.99 8.46 -18.58
CA TYR A 80 -13.92 7.58 -19.08
C TYR A 80 -12.54 7.94 -18.50
N TYR A 81 -12.16 9.22 -18.52
CA TYR A 81 -10.86 9.66 -18.02
C TYR A 81 -10.76 9.50 -16.49
N TYR A 82 -11.84 9.80 -15.77
CA TYR A 82 -11.91 9.61 -14.32
C TYR A 82 -11.76 8.14 -13.93
N ARG A 83 -12.52 7.23 -14.54
CA ARG A 83 -12.39 5.79 -14.30
C ARG A 83 -11.00 5.26 -14.61
N ARG A 84 -10.38 5.72 -15.71
CA ARG A 84 -9.02 5.28 -16.08
C ARG A 84 -7.98 5.63 -15.02
N ARG A 85 -8.13 6.77 -14.35
CA ARG A 85 -7.23 7.21 -13.27
C ARG A 85 -7.34 6.32 -12.02
N LEU A 86 -8.50 5.73 -11.77
CA LEU A 86 -8.76 4.85 -10.63
C LEU A 86 -8.25 3.41 -10.82
N LEU A 87 -7.90 3.03 -12.05
CA LEU A 87 -7.40 1.69 -12.37
C LEU A 87 -5.99 1.44 -11.83
N GLY A 88 -5.10 2.41 -12.04
CA GLY A 88 -3.71 2.34 -11.61
C GLY A 88 -3.44 3.12 -10.33
N PRO A 89 -2.19 3.07 -9.83
CA PRO A 89 -1.76 3.90 -8.73
C PRO A 89 -1.95 5.38 -9.05
N HIS A 90 -2.53 6.13 -8.12
CA HIS A 90 -2.79 7.56 -8.28
C HIS A 90 -2.69 8.27 -6.93
N PHE A 91 -2.43 9.58 -6.96
CA PHE A 91 -2.36 10.38 -5.74
C PHE A 91 -3.71 10.39 -5.01
N SER A 92 -3.69 10.08 -3.71
CA SER A 92 -4.87 10.11 -2.86
C SER A 92 -4.89 11.40 -2.05
N TRP A 93 -5.87 12.26 -2.32
CA TRP A 93 -6.00 13.58 -1.67
C TRP A 93 -6.18 13.50 -0.16
N ARG A 94 -6.82 12.43 0.31
CA ARG A 94 -7.07 12.21 1.73
C ARG A 94 -5.90 11.47 2.36
N GLU A 95 -5.32 12.14 3.34
CA GLU A 95 -4.21 11.65 4.11
C GLU A 95 -4.66 10.51 5.03
N ALA A 96 -4.20 9.30 4.76
CA ALA A 96 -4.35 8.18 5.67
C ALA A 96 -2.99 7.88 6.26
N GLU A 97 -2.80 8.27 7.52
CA GLU A 97 -1.65 7.87 8.31
C GLU A 97 -1.63 6.34 8.44
N LEU A 98 -0.41 5.81 8.43
CA LEU A 98 -0.17 4.41 8.66
C LEU A 98 0.06 4.22 10.14
N SER A 99 -0.64 3.26 10.74
CA SER A 99 -0.46 2.95 12.15
C SER A 99 -0.20 1.48 12.38
N ARG A 100 0.68 1.21 13.34
CA ARG A 100 0.94 -0.12 13.87
C ARG A 100 -0.31 -0.74 14.50
N LYS A 101 -1.10 0.07 15.21
CA LYS A 101 -2.37 -0.36 15.82
C LYS A 101 -3.33 -0.92 14.76
N GLN A 102 -3.44 -0.25 13.61
CA GLN A 102 -4.29 -0.75 12.53
C GLN A 102 -3.73 -2.05 11.95
N GLY A 103 -2.43 -2.16 11.68
CA GLY A 103 -1.86 -3.39 11.12
C GLY A 103 -1.95 -4.59 12.07
N ASN A 104 -1.77 -4.39 13.38
CA ASN A 104 -1.86 -5.48 14.36
C ASN A 104 -3.26 -6.11 14.44
N VAL A 105 -4.32 -5.33 14.18
CA VAL A 105 -5.70 -5.85 14.12
C VAL A 105 -5.91 -6.75 12.89
N PHE A 106 -5.06 -6.63 11.87
CA PHE A 106 -5.24 -7.28 10.58
C PHE A 106 -4.49 -8.61 10.50
N LEU A 107 -3.42 -8.77 11.29
CA LEU A 107 -2.61 -9.98 11.32
C LEU A 107 -3.25 -11.03 12.22
N ARG A 108 -3.23 -12.31 11.79
CA ARG A 108 -3.66 -13.39 12.70
C ARG A 108 -2.77 -13.46 13.93
N ASP A 109 -3.31 -13.97 15.03
CA ASP A 109 -2.61 -14.06 16.32
C ASP A 109 -1.19 -14.67 16.22
N ARG A 110 -1.00 -15.69 15.38
CA ARG A 110 0.33 -16.29 15.15
C ARG A 110 1.37 -15.32 14.56
N PHE A 111 0.93 -14.22 13.96
CA PHE A 111 1.73 -13.17 13.34
C PHE A 111 1.68 -11.86 14.15
N SER A 112 1.11 -11.84 15.36
CA SER A 112 0.93 -10.62 16.17
C SER A 112 2.26 -9.91 16.51
N ASN A 113 3.36 -10.66 16.55
CA ASN A 113 4.70 -10.12 16.76
C ASN A 113 5.33 -9.51 15.48
N ASN A 114 4.68 -9.61 14.32
CA ASN A 114 5.17 -9.00 13.09
C ASN A 114 4.62 -7.57 13.01
N CYS A 115 5.51 -6.60 12.80
CA CYS A 115 5.12 -5.21 12.82
C CYS A 115 4.63 -4.75 11.44
N LEU A 116 3.31 -4.59 11.31
CA LEU A 116 2.67 -4.05 10.11
C LEU A 116 2.13 -2.64 10.39
N TYR A 117 2.56 -1.68 9.58
CA TYR A 117 1.93 -0.36 9.49
C TYR A 117 0.86 -0.40 8.40
N LEU A 118 -0.38 -0.02 8.70
CA LEU A 118 -1.50 -0.10 7.76
C LEU A 118 -2.39 1.15 7.80
N SER A 119 -2.94 1.51 6.64
CA SER A 119 -3.94 2.58 6.51
C SER A 119 -5.34 2.02 6.73
N ARG A 120 -6.26 2.82 7.28
CA ARG A 120 -7.70 2.44 7.33
C ARG A 120 -8.37 2.50 5.95
N TRP A 121 -8.08 3.53 5.16
CA TRP A 121 -8.64 3.74 3.81
C TRP A 121 -7.87 4.87 3.10
N CYS A 122 -7.57 4.73 1.80
CA CYS A 122 -6.91 5.77 0.99
C CYS A 122 -7.68 7.10 0.89
N GLY A 123 -8.95 7.14 1.32
CA GLY A 123 -9.82 8.29 1.16
C GLY A 123 -10.27 8.55 -0.30
N CYS A 124 -10.18 7.51 -1.12
CA CYS A 124 -10.59 7.46 -2.51
C CYS A 124 -11.68 6.41 -2.69
N THR A 125 -12.77 6.75 -3.39
CA THR A 125 -13.90 5.83 -3.59
C THR A 125 -13.78 5.19 -4.96
N HIS A 126 -13.74 3.86 -4.98
CA HIS A 126 -13.72 3.07 -6.21
C HIS A 126 -15.04 2.31 -6.32
N ILE A 127 -15.78 2.53 -7.40
CA ILE A 127 -17.07 1.87 -7.64
C ILE A 127 -16.91 1.03 -8.90
N GLU A 128 -17.13 -0.28 -8.79
CA GLU A 128 -17.32 -1.15 -9.96
C GLU A 128 -18.61 -1.94 -9.76
N GLU A 129 -19.49 -1.88 -10.76
CA GLU A 129 -20.82 -2.49 -10.77
C GLU A 129 -21.62 -2.27 -9.47
N LYS A 130 -21.67 -3.28 -8.60
CA LYS A 130 -22.47 -3.35 -7.37
C LYS A 130 -21.67 -3.09 -6.09
N TYR A 131 -20.36 -2.90 -6.20
CA TYR A 131 -19.49 -2.85 -5.04
C TYR A 131 -18.75 -1.53 -4.95
N LYS A 132 -18.64 -1.05 -3.72
CA LYS A 132 -17.75 0.03 -3.35
C LYS A 132 -16.48 -0.56 -2.76
N TYR A 133 -15.37 -0.35 -3.44
CA TYR A 133 -14.06 -0.84 -3.07
C TYR A 133 -13.32 0.20 -2.23
N MET A 134 -12.97 -0.19 -1.01
CA MET A 134 -12.17 0.59 -0.08
C MET A 134 -10.74 0.06 -0.10
N LEU A 135 -9.80 0.84 -0.65
CA LEU A 135 -8.43 0.40 -0.83
C LEU A 135 -7.57 0.73 0.40
N PHE A 136 -6.68 -0.21 0.76
CA PHE A 136 -5.72 -0.05 1.85
C PHE A 136 -4.29 -0.27 1.38
N ARG A 137 -3.36 0.32 2.13
CA ARG A 137 -1.91 0.23 1.93
C ARG A 137 -1.18 0.08 3.25
N GLY A 138 0.03 -0.47 3.21
CA GLY A 138 0.83 -0.67 4.39
C GLY A 138 2.23 -1.16 4.11
N ILE A 139 3.03 -1.32 5.15
CA ILE A 139 4.41 -1.80 5.07
C ILE A 139 4.77 -2.59 6.32
N PHE A 140 5.45 -3.72 6.15
CA PHE A 140 6.06 -4.44 7.25
C PHE A 140 7.41 -3.83 7.63
N ILE A 141 7.62 -3.63 8.93
CA ILE A 141 8.96 -3.36 9.46
C ILE A 141 9.74 -4.66 9.49
N ASP A 142 10.98 -4.61 9.02
CA ASP A 142 11.91 -5.75 8.95
C ASP A 142 11.28 -7.01 8.31
N PHE A 143 10.62 -6.82 7.16
CA PHE A 143 9.78 -7.83 6.55
C PHE A 143 10.48 -9.19 6.38
N LYS A 144 11.76 -9.20 6.00
CA LYS A 144 12.51 -10.43 5.71
C LYS A 144 12.73 -11.32 6.93
N ASN A 145 12.67 -10.76 8.13
CA ASN A 145 12.78 -11.52 9.38
C ASN A 145 11.42 -11.89 9.98
N THR A 146 10.31 -11.53 9.33
CA THR A 146 8.95 -11.85 9.82
C THR A 146 8.56 -13.30 9.57
N LEU A 147 7.66 -13.82 10.40
CA LEU A 147 7.02 -15.12 10.19
C LEU A 147 6.08 -15.08 8.97
N VAL A 148 5.51 -13.91 8.65
CA VAL A 148 4.78 -13.68 7.39
C VAL A 148 5.69 -13.99 6.20
N TRP A 149 6.91 -13.42 6.14
CA TRP A 149 7.86 -13.71 5.05
C TRP A 149 8.19 -15.20 4.95
N GLN A 150 8.49 -15.85 6.08
CA GLN A 150 8.74 -17.29 6.12
C GLN A 150 7.55 -18.10 5.57
N THR A 151 6.32 -17.67 5.84
CA THR A 151 5.10 -18.34 5.37
C THR A 151 4.88 -18.12 3.88
N VAL A 152 5.00 -16.89 3.38
CA VAL A 152 4.69 -16.59 1.98
C VAL A 152 5.82 -16.98 1.03
N ASN A 153 7.07 -16.96 1.49
CA ASN A 153 8.24 -17.32 0.70
C ASN A 153 8.50 -18.85 0.69
N ASP A 154 7.69 -19.64 1.38
CA ASP A 154 7.73 -21.11 1.33
C ASP A 154 7.21 -21.64 -0.02
N GLY A 155 8.13 -21.71 -0.97
CA GLY A 155 7.84 -22.11 -2.34
C GLY A 155 7.04 -21.06 -3.12
N TYR A 156 6.78 -21.35 -4.39
CA TYR A 156 6.02 -20.45 -5.28
C TYR A 156 4.50 -20.47 -4.98
N ARG A 157 4.07 -21.15 -3.91
CA ARG A 157 2.66 -21.49 -3.64
C ARG A 157 1.73 -20.28 -3.56
N TYR A 158 2.21 -19.18 -2.99
CA TYR A 158 1.40 -17.98 -2.76
C TYR A 158 1.77 -16.82 -3.69
N ARG A 159 2.67 -17.04 -4.66
CA ARG A 159 3.06 -15.98 -5.60
C ARG A 159 1.92 -15.69 -6.57
N VAL A 160 1.71 -14.41 -6.85
CA VAL A 160 0.72 -13.93 -7.81
C VAL A 160 1.39 -13.09 -8.88
N ASP A 161 0.82 -13.09 -10.09
CA ASP A 161 1.28 -12.26 -11.20
C ASP A 161 0.73 -10.83 -11.07
N LEU A 162 1.17 -10.14 -10.01
CA LEU A 162 0.88 -8.73 -9.77
C LEU A 162 2.20 -8.03 -9.39
N ASN A 163 2.42 -6.82 -9.90
CA ASN A 163 3.53 -5.99 -9.43
C ASN A 163 3.09 -5.14 -8.24
N CYS A 164 4.05 -4.74 -7.42
CA CYS A 164 3.80 -3.80 -6.34
C CYS A 164 3.19 -2.50 -6.86
N ALA A 165 2.25 -1.93 -6.11
CA ALA A 165 1.66 -0.63 -6.44
C ALA A 165 2.61 0.56 -6.21
N PHE A 166 3.64 0.38 -5.37
CA PHE A 166 4.44 1.48 -4.83
C PHE A 166 5.93 1.43 -5.19
N CYS A 167 6.48 0.25 -5.49
CA CYS A 167 7.86 0.09 -5.93
C CYS A 167 7.96 -0.78 -7.20
N ASP A 168 9.17 -0.94 -7.73
CA ASP A 168 9.41 -1.67 -8.97
C ASP A 168 9.46 -3.20 -8.80
N SER A 169 9.13 -3.70 -7.60
CA SER A 169 9.06 -5.13 -7.32
C SER A 169 8.00 -5.82 -8.18
N LYS A 170 8.43 -6.89 -8.86
CA LYS A 170 7.58 -7.79 -9.65
C LYS A 170 7.23 -9.07 -8.90
N ARG A 171 7.68 -9.21 -7.65
CA ARG A 171 7.45 -10.38 -6.82
C ARG A 171 6.45 -10.03 -5.74
N THR A 172 5.25 -10.59 -5.84
CA THR A 172 4.18 -10.38 -4.86
C THR A 172 3.55 -11.70 -4.44
N TRP A 173 3.01 -11.70 -3.23
CA TRP A 173 2.38 -12.85 -2.60
C TRP A 173 1.01 -12.48 -2.05
N ASP A 174 0.08 -13.44 -2.10
CA ASP A 174 -1.25 -13.32 -1.53
C ASP A 174 -1.21 -13.61 -0.01
N LEU A 175 -1.50 -12.57 0.78
CA LEU A 175 -1.56 -12.63 2.25
C LEU A 175 -2.82 -13.34 2.77
N TYR A 176 -3.87 -13.39 1.96
CA TYR A 176 -5.11 -14.07 2.31
C TYR A 176 -4.98 -15.58 2.10
N SER A 177 -4.50 -16.01 0.94
CA SER A 177 -4.28 -17.43 0.63
C SER A 177 -3.22 -18.08 1.53
N SER A 178 -2.27 -17.30 2.03
CA SER A 178 -1.28 -17.74 3.04
C SER A 178 -1.78 -17.71 4.49
N SER A 179 -3.04 -17.32 4.71
CA SER A 179 -3.65 -17.19 6.04
C SER A 179 -2.93 -16.20 6.97
N CYS A 180 -2.24 -15.19 6.42
CA CYS A 180 -1.56 -14.17 7.22
C CYS A 180 -2.52 -13.14 7.83
N LEU A 181 -3.63 -12.87 7.15
CA LEU A 181 -4.63 -11.90 7.61
C LEU A 181 -5.78 -12.58 8.37
N ILE A 182 -6.28 -11.90 9.40
CA ILE A 182 -7.55 -12.23 10.06
C ILE A 182 -8.67 -11.99 9.04
N ARG A 183 -9.65 -12.89 8.98
CA ARG A 183 -10.96 -12.51 8.42
C ARG A 183 -11.66 -11.69 9.49
N VAL A 184 -11.59 -10.36 9.40
CA VAL A 184 -12.31 -9.50 10.35
C VAL A 184 -13.81 -9.68 10.07
N PHE A 185 -14.57 -10.01 11.10
CA PHE A 185 -16.03 -10.10 11.06
C PHE A 185 -16.64 -8.97 11.92
N GLY A 186 -17.42 -8.09 11.28
CA GLY A 186 -18.64 -7.48 11.83
C GLY A 186 -18.57 -6.13 12.59
N ILE A 187 -19.53 -5.25 12.28
CA ILE A 187 -20.41 -4.60 13.26
C ILE A 187 -21.84 -4.50 12.67
N LYS A 188 -22.77 -5.30 13.25
CA LYS A 188 -24.23 -5.39 13.01
C LYS A 188 -24.69 -5.73 11.58
N ASP A 189 -25.24 -6.94 11.48
CA ASP A 189 -25.92 -7.56 10.33
C ASP A 189 -25.09 -7.69 9.05
N ASP A 190 -24.49 -8.88 8.92
CA ASP A 190 -23.96 -9.55 7.74
C ASP A 190 -23.08 -8.77 6.73
N GLU A 191 -21.84 -9.28 6.63
CA GLU A 191 -20.83 -9.05 5.58
C GLU A 191 -19.91 -7.84 5.68
N GLU A 192 -18.70 -8.04 6.23
CA GLU A 192 -17.47 -7.64 5.53
C GLU A 192 -16.42 -8.75 5.67
N ARG A 193 -15.79 -9.14 4.56
CA ARG A 193 -14.69 -10.10 4.47
C ARG A 193 -13.57 -9.43 3.68
N PHE A 194 -12.32 -9.60 4.11
CA PHE A 194 -11.20 -9.26 3.23
C PHE A 194 -11.37 -9.99 1.90
N ASP A 195 -11.34 -9.25 0.82
CA ASP A 195 -11.35 -9.88 -0.49
C ASP A 195 -9.95 -10.27 -0.88
N ARG A 196 -9.00 -9.33 -0.79
CA ARG A 196 -7.62 -9.53 -1.25
C ARG A 196 -6.66 -8.62 -0.49
N GLY A 197 -5.50 -9.17 -0.16
CA GLY A 197 -4.36 -8.44 0.37
C GLY A 197 -3.08 -9.06 -0.17
N PHE A 198 -2.17 -8.23 -0.63
CA PHE A 198 -0.91 -8.65 -1.23
C PHE A 198 0.26 -7.99 -0.53
N VAL A 199 1.41 -8.66 -0.56
CA VAL A 199 2.69 -8.11 -0.11
C VAL A 199 3.75 -8.29 -1.19
N CYS A 200 4.58 -7.27 -1.43
CA CYS A 200 5.73 -7.40 -2.33
C CYS A 200 7.00 -7.82 -1.57
N GLU A 201 8.09 -8.06 -2.30
CA GLU A 201 9.35 -8.52 -1.69
C GLU A 201 9.96 -7.51 -0.71
N ASN A 202 9.66 -6.22 -0.86
CA ASN A 202 10.11 -5.15 0.03
C ASN A 202 9.17 -4.95 1.24
N GLY A 203 8.14 -5.80 1.39
CA GLY A 203 7.21 -5.70 2.51
C GLY A 203 6.08 -4.69 2.32
N HIS A 204 5.94 -4.08 1.14
CA HIS A 204 4.81 -3.20 0.84
C HIS A 204 3.53 -4.00 0.66
N VAL A 205 2.51 -3.62 1.41
CA VAL A 205 1.17 -4.22 1.44
C VAL A 205 0.17 -3.34 0.69
N PHE A 206 -0.69 -3.96 -0.11
CA PHE A 206 -1.81 -3.31 -0.77
C PHE A 206 -2.97 -4.29 -0.92
N GLY A 207 -4.20 -3.78 -0.85
CA GLY A 207 -5.38 -4.62 -0.97
C GLY A 207 -6.68 -3.83 -0.93
N VAL A 208 -7.78 -4.56 -0.80
CA VAL A 208 -9.13 -4.01 -0.92
C VAL A 208 -10.12 -4.65 0.04
N TRP A 209 -11.06 -3.84 0.52
CA TRP A 209 -12.28 -4.24 1.21
C TRP A 209 -13.47 -3.91 0.29
N ARG A 210 -14.50 -4.77 0.24
CA ARG A 210 -15.77 -4.46 -0.41
C ARG A 210 -16.80 -4.05 0.62
N ASP A 211 -17.43 -2.92 0.35
CA ASP A 211 -18.65 -2.42 1.00
C ASP A 211 -19.81 -2.61 0.01
N LEU A 212 -20.94 -3.15 0.48
CA LEU A 212 -22.12 -3.35 -0.35
C LEU A 212 -22.79 -1.99 -0.59
N LEU A 213 -23.02 -1.65 -1.86
CA LEU A 213 -23.86 -0.50 -2.19
C LEU A 213 -25.33 -0.94 -2.04
N PHE A 214 -26.01 -0.38 -1.03
CA PHE A 214 -27.46 -0.53 -0.85
C PHE A 214 -28.23 0.15 -1.98
#